data_AF-A0A3R7DTA3-F1
#
_entry.id   AF-A0A3R7DTA3-F1
#
_cell.length_a   1.000
_cell.length_b   1.000
_cell.length_c   1.000
_cell.angle_alpha   90.00
_cell.angle_beta   90.00
_cell.angle_gamma   90.00
#
_symmetry.space_group_name_H-M   'P 1'
#
loop_
_entity.id
_entity.type
_entity.pdbx_description
1 polymer ?
#
loop_
_entity_poly.entity_id
_entity_poly.type
_entity_poly.pdbx_seq_one_letter_code
_entity_poly.pdbx_strand_id
1 'polypeptide(L)'
;MPSREGNGVTLKDILILFDRDFGVSIFPNFRGYNNPVDDAEWLLERSMISRGFVIRPIVREGRRGLWIGEYIGSNSVVTRTEEVYGQYASKIHRLMLKCMAKETSKRRLLEELSITSLKRLESKIIRGFKYYICPPSHFYQECREVERIYKLLREKYKDGGRVFYSLVADEILRIIRCEDAVVCPLKAPNTLERIHNLNKALRSRGIGEFRFTEPSFVEIV
;
A
#
# COMPACT_ATOMS: atom_id res chain seq x y z
N MET A 1 10.85 -47.95 15.08
CA MET A 1 10.74 -46.62 14.44
C MET A 1 9.28 -46.30 14.23
N PRO A 2 8.72 -45.38 15.03
CA PRO A 2 8.14 -44.13 14.51
C PRO A 2 8.37 -42.96 15.52
N SER A 3 8.33 -41.66 15.24
CA SER A 3 7.53 -40.83 14.34
C SER A 3 8.33 -39.57 13.97
N ARG A 4 8.19 -39.08 12.73
CA ARG A 4 8.79 -37.81 12.29
C ARG A 4 8.07 -36.66 13.00
N GLU A 5 8.77 -35.99 13.92
CA GLU A 5 8.31 -34.75 14.54
C GLU A 5 8.03 -33.70 13.47
N GLY A 6 6.82 -33.13 13.51
CA GLY A 6 6.30 -32.25 12.48
C GLY A 6 6.95 -30.87 12.50
N ASN A 7 7.49 -30.47 11.35
CA ASN A 7 7.80 -29.08 10.99
C ASN A 7 6.50 -28.25 10.81
N GLY A 8 5.63 -28.24 11.82
CA GLY A 8 4.25 -27.77 11.72
C GLY A 8 4.11 -26.25 11.82
N VAL A 9 3.52 -25.63 10.79
CA VAL A 9 3.02 -24.26 10.88
C VAL A 9 1.64 -24.27 11.48
N THR A 10 1.42 -23.47 12.51
CA THR A 10 0.08 -23.19 13.03
C THR A 10 -0.48 -21.95 12.35
N LEU A 11 -1.61 -22.11 11.65
CA LEU A 11 -2.35 -20.99 11.07
C LEU A 11 -3.30 -20.39 12.12
N LYS A 12 -3.59 -19.09 11.99
CA LYS A 12 -4.62 -18.43 12.79
C LYS A 12 -5.88 -18.20 11.97
N ASP A 13 -7.01 -18.17 12.67
CA ASP A 13 -8.37 -18.11 12.10
C ASP A 13 -8.75 -16.69 11.64
N ILE A 14 -7.80 -15.95 11.08
CA ILE A 14 -8.03 -14.66 10.43
C ILE A 14 -7.18 -14.57 9.18
N LEU A 15 -7.82 -14.14 8.10
CA LEU A 15 -7.19 -13.97 6.80
C LEU A 15 -7.55 -12.58 6.31
N ILE A 16 -6.58 -11.86 5.78
CA ILE A 16 -6.79 -10.54 5.17
C ILE A 16 -6.44 -10.65 3.69
N LEU A 17 -7.32 -10.12 2.86
CA LEU A 17 -7.17 -10.06 1.43
C LEU A 17 -6.94 -8.62 1.01
N PHE A 18 -5.85 -8.38 0.30
CA PHE A 18 -5.51 -7.12 -0.34
C PHE A 18 -5.74 -7.25 -1.82
N ASP A 19 -6.86 -6.74 -2.27
CA ASP A 19 -7.19 -6.67 -3.67
C ASP A 19 -6.81 -5.32 -4.26
N ARG A 20 -6.18 -5.35 -5.43
CA ARG A 20 -5.74 -4.13 -6.11
C ARG A 20 -6.91 -3.25 -6.56
N ASP A 21 -8.03 -3.86 -6.94
CA ASP A 21 -9.18 -3.18 -7.53
C ASP A 21 -10.33 -3.01 -6.51
N PHE A 22 -10.44 -3.92 -5.53
CA PHE A 22 -11.51 -3.94 -4.52
C PHE A 22 -11.07 -3.55 -3.09
N GLY A 23 -9.77 -3.32 -2.86
CA GLY A 23 -9.25 -2.87 -1.57
C GLY A 23 -9.08 -4.00 -0.55
N VAL A 24 -9.25 -3.69 0.74
CA VAL A 24 -8.92 -4.61 1.85
C VAL A 24 -10.16 -5.29 2.41
N SER A 25 -10.16 -6.62 2.43
CA SER A 25 -11.19 -7.46 3.04
C SER A 25 -10.62 -8.26 4.21
N ILE A 26 -11.34 -8.31 5.33
CA ILE A 26 -10.94 -9.04 6.53
C ILE A 26 -11.93 -10.20 6.77
N PHE A 27 -11.40 -11.42 6.82
CA PHE A 27 -12.14 -12.65 7.05
C PHE A 27 -11.81 -13.20 8.45
N PRO A 28 -12.58 -12.81 9.48
CA PRO A 28 -12.42 -13.37 10.82
C PRO A 28 -13.04 -14.76 10.91
N ASN A 29 -12.55 -15.58 11.85
CA ASN A 29 -12.98 -16.96 12.09
C ASN A 29 -12.84 -17.87 10.86
N PHE A 30 -11.82 -17.61 10.04
CA PHE A 30 -11.55 -18.38 8.83
C PHE A 30 -10.98 -19.75 9.21
N ARG A 31 -11.78 -20.81 9.04
CA ARG A 31 -11.38 -22.21 9.25
C ARG A 31 -11.33 -22.91 7.90
N GLY A 32 -10.13 -23.07 7.36
CA GLY A 32 -9.91 -23.81 6.12
C GLY A 32 -9.29 -25.18 6.36
N TYR A 33 -8.54 -25.66 5.37
CA TYR A 33 -7.84 -26.93 5.27
C TYR A 33 -6.56 -27.00 6.10
N ASN A 34 -6.25 -25.96 6.91
CA ASN A 34 -4.99 -25.82 7.64
C ASN A 34 -3.75 -25.79 6.74
N ASN A 35 -3.93 -25.41 5.48
CA ASN A 35 -2.88 -25.10 4.52
C ASN A 35 -3.09 -23.64 4.04
N PRO A 36 -2.10 -22.74 4.18
CA PRO A 36 -2.31 -21.34 3.85
C PRO A 36 -2.53 -21.09 2.35
N VAL A 37 -1.98 -21.94 1.47
CA VAL A 37 -2.21 -21.86 0.02
C VAL A 37 -3.64 -22.29 -0.31
N ASP A 38 -4.02 -23.52 0.03
CA ASP A 38 -5.35 -24.06 -0.27
C ASP A 38 -6.47 -23.17 0.29
N ASP A 39 -6.26 -22.61 1.48
CA ASP A 39 -7.20 -21.70 2.13
C ASP A 39 -7.33 -20.36 1.39
N ALA A 40 -6.24 -19.84 0.85
CA ALA A 40 -6.26 -18.65 0.03
C ALA A 40 -6.91 -18.92 -1.33
N GLU A 41 -6.58 -20.04 -1.99
CA GLU A 41 -7.15 -20.39 -3.30
C GLU A 41 -8.66 -20.63 -3.21
N TRP A 42 -9.13 -21.35 -2.18
CA TRP A 42 -10.56 -21.54 -1.90
C TRP A 42 -11.32 -20.21 -1.71
N LEU A 43 -10.66 -19.21 -1.13
CA LEU A 43 -11.23 -17.87 -1.00
C LEU A 43 -11.28 -17.14 -2.36
N LEU A 44 -10.22 -17.28 -3.17
CA LEU A 44 -10.10 -16.63 -4.47
C LEU A 44 -11.06 -17.18 -5.52
N GLU A 45 -11.36 -18.49 -5.47
CA GLU A 45 -12.33 -19.19 -6.35
C GLU A 45 -13.70 -18.53 -6.38
N ARG A 46 -14.08 -17.86 -5.29
CA ARG A 46 -15.40 -17.26 -5.12
C ARG A 46 -15.48 -15.81 -5.53
N SER A 47 -14.38 -15.16 -5.93
CA SER A 47 -14.38 -13.68 -5.90
C SER A 47 -13.55 -12.91 -6.92
N MET A 48 -12.59 -13.46 -7.68
CA MET A 48 -11.55 -12.54 -8.24
C MET A 48 -11.09 -12.77 -9.68
N ILE A 49 -11.29 -11.74 -10.52
CA ILE A 49 -10.58 -11.51 -11.81
C ILE A 49 -9.37 -10.55 -11.60
N SER A 50 -9.16 -10.06 -10.36
CA SER A 50 -8.11 -9.09 -10.04
C SER A 50 -6.79 -9.75 -9.60
N ARG A 51 -5.85 -8.94 -9.12
CA ARG A 51 -4.56 -9.34 -8.56
C ARG A 51 -4.39 -8.71 -7.18
N GLY A 52 -3.59 -9.34 -6.35
CA GLY A 52 -3.48 -8.93 -4.95
C GLY A 52 -2.54 -9.80 -4.15
N PHE A 53 -2.68 -9.71 -2.84
CA PHE A 53 -2.06 -10.65 -1.93
C PHE A 53 -2.93 -10.94 -0.72
N VAL A 54 -2.69 -12.09 -0.09
CA VAL A 54 -3.32 -12.53 1.14
C VAL A 54 -2.30 -12.44 2.27
N ILE A 55 -2.72 -12.00 3.45
CA ILE A 55 -1.95 -12.07 4.68
C ILE A 55 -2.65 -13.01 5.65
N ARG A 56 -1.91 -13.96 6.21
CA ARG A 56 -2.38 -14.83 7.29
C ARG A 56 -1.38 -14.92 8.43
N PRO A 57 -1.79 -14.76 9.71
CA PRO A 57 -0.88 -14.94 10.81
C PRO A 57 -0.52 -16.41 10.97
N ILE A 58 0.77 -16.65 11.22
CA ILE A 58 1.32 -17.98 11.41
C ILE A 58 2.19 -18.04 12.66
N VAL A 59 2.30 -19.23 13.24
CA VAL A 59 3.30 -19.58 14.24
C VAL A 59 4.08 -20.79 13.74
N ARG A 60 5.39 -20.64 13.58
CA ARG A 60 6.31 -21.72 13.23
C ARG A 60 7.41 -21.74 14.29
N GLU A 61 7.64 -22.89 14.92
CA GLU A 61 8.70 -23.06 15.94
C GLU A 61 8.62 -21.99 17.06
N GLY A 62 7.40 -21.68 17.52
CA GLY A 62 7.15 -20.64 18.54
C GLY A 62 7.30 -19.20 18.05
N ARG A 63 7.81 -18.98 16.83
CA ARG A 63 7.97 -17.64 16.23
C ARG A 63 6.68 -17.18 15.58
N ARG A 64 6.25 -15.97 15.94
CA ARG A 64 5.07 -15.30 15.36
C ARG A 64 5.46 -14.58 14.07
N GLY A 65 4.81 -14.94 12.98
CA GLY A 65 5.03 -14.35 11.66
C GLY A 65 3.73 -14.14 10.89
N LEU A 66 3.90 -13.78 9.63
CA LEU A 66 2.84 -13.65 8.63
C LEU A 66 3.21 -14.50 7.42
N TRP A 67 2.29 -15.32 6.96
CA TRP A 67 2.33 -15.89 5.62
C TRP A 67 1.68 -14.90 4.65
N ILE A 68 2.31 -14.72 3.49
CA ILE A 68 1.88 -13.81 2.43
C ILE A 68 1.80 -14.61 1.14
N GLY A 69 0.64 -14.60 0.49
CA GLY A 69 0.44 -15.24 -0.82
C GLY A 69 0.04 -14.22 -1.88
N GLU A 70 0.81 -14.09 -2.95
CA GLU A 70 0.45 -13.27 -4.12
C GLU A 70 -0.46 -14.06 -5.06
N TYR A 71 -1.48 -13.39 -5.60
CA TYR A 71 -2.33 -13.97 -6.64
C TYR A 71 -2.44 -13.01 -7.84
N ILE A 72 -2.50 -13.58 -9.03
CA ILE A 72 -2.57 -12.84 -10.30
C ILE A 72 -3.67 -13.40 -11.19
N GLY A 73 -4.80 -12.69 -11.27
CA GLY A 73 -5.83 -12.94 -12.28
C GLY A 73 -6.49 -14.32 -12.25
N SER A 74 -7.26 -14.58 -13.30
CA SER A 74 -8.40 -15.50 -13.51
C SER A 74 -8.37 -16.96 -13.02
N ASN A 75 -7.30 -17.43 -12.40
CA ASN A 75 -7.14 -18.85 -12.06
C ASN A 75 -7.30 -19.15 -10.57
N SER A 76 -7.54 -18.14 -9.73
CA SER A 76 -7.69 -18.31 -8.27
C SER A 76 -6.50 -18.98 -7.59
N VAL A 77 -5.32 -18.89 -8.20
CA VAL A 77 -4.08 -19.57 -7.77
C VAL A 77 -3.15 -18.59 -7.08
N VAL A 78 -2.52 -19.06 -6.01
CA VAL A 78 -1.41 -18.36 -5.36
C VAL A 78 -0.13 -18.63 -6.15
N THR A 79 0.46 -17.59 -6.73
CA THR A 79 1.61 -17.72 -7.63
C THR A 79 2.95 -17.54 -6.94
N ARG A 80 2.99 -16.84 -5.81
CA ARG A 80 4.17 -16.67 -4.96
C ARG A 80 3.78 -16.68 -3.51
N THR A 81 4.65 -17.21 -2.66
CA THR A 81 4.46 -17.21 -1.21
C THR A 81 5.71 -16.73 -0.49
N GLU A 82 5.52 -16.06 0.64
CA GLU A 82 6.57 -15.58 1.53
C GLU A 82 6.14 -15.76 2.99
N GLU A 83 7.04 -16.20 3.86
CA GLU A 83 6.86 -16.11 5.31
C GLU A 83 7.72 -14.98 5.87
N VAL A 84 7.09 -14.02 6.55
CA VAL A 84 7.77 -12.86 7.11
C VAL A 84 7.70 -12.90 8.63
N TYR A 85 8.87 -12.74 9.24
CA TYR A 85 9.06 -12.70 10.68
C TYR A 85 9.69 -11.36 11.10
N GLY A 86 9.81 -11.13 12.40
CA GLY A 86 10.41 -9.92 12.97
C GLY A 86 9.43 -9.09 13.80
N GLN A 87 9.91 -7.98 14.37
CA GLN A 87 9.11 -7.17 15.30
C GLN A 87 7.83 -6.63 14.66
N TYR A 88 7.92 -6.12 13.43
CA TYR A 88 6.76 -5.53 12.76
C TYR A 88 5.72 -6.58 12.35
N ALA A 89 6.16 -7.73 11.80
CA ALA A 89 5.26 -8.85 11.50
C ALA A 89 4.57 -9.39 12.76
N SER A 90 5.30 -9.54 13.87
CA SER A 90 4.75 -9.95 15.17
C SER A 90 3.76 -8.93 15.76
N LYS A 91 4.01 -7.63 15.55
CA LYS A 91 3.06 -6.55 15.91
C LYS A 91 1.74 -6.71 15.14
N ILE A 92 1.81 -6.84 13.81
CA ILE A 92 0.61 -7.01 12.96
C ILE A 92 -0.14 -8.29 13.33
N HIS A 93 0.56 -9.42 13.46
CA HIS A 93 -0.02 -10.69 13.90
C HIS A 93 -0.82 -10.50 15.20
N ARG A 94 -0.21 -9.92 16.24
CA ARG A 94 -0.90 -9.67 17.52
C ARG A 94 -2.09 -8.72 17.36
N LEU A 95 -1.99 -7.69 16.51
CA LEU A 95 -3.09 -6.77 16.26
C LEU A 95 -4.27 -7.46 15.57
N MET A 96 -4.00 -8.35 14.62
CA MET A 96 -5.01 -9.18 13.97
C MET A 96 -5.75 -10.06 14.99
N LEU A 97 -5.02 -10.74 15.88
CA LEU A 97 -5.63 -11.56 16.94
C LEU A 97 -6.46 -10.74 17.92
N LYS A 98 -5.95 -9.58 18.35
CA LYS A 98 -6.72 -8.66 19.21
C LYS A 98 -7.99 -8.18 18.52
N CYS A 99 -7.95 -7.95 17.21
CA CYS A 99 -9.12 -7.52 16.45
C CYS A 99 -10.16 -8.64 16.39
N MET A 100 -9.74 -9.90 16.23
CA MET A 100 -10.64 -11.06 16.33
C MET A 100 -11.29 -11.16 17.72
N ALA A 101 -10.49 -11.00 18.77
CA ALA A 101 -10.95 -11.03 20.16
C ALA A 101 -11.79 -9.80 20.56
N LYS A 102 -12.03 -8.86 19.64
CA LYS A 102 -12.73 -7.58 19.88
C LYS A 102 -12.06 -6.69 20.95
N GLU A 103 -10.77 -6.90 21.22
CA GLU A 103 -9.97 -6.10 22.16
C GLU A 103 -9.41 -4.82 21.52
N THR A 104 -9.55 -4.66 20.20
CA THR A 104 -9.15 -3.46 19.46
C THR A 104 -10.14 -3.15 18.35
N SER A 105 -10.20 -1.89 17.93
CA SER A 105 -11.05 -1.48 16.82
C SER A 105 -10.52 -2.00 15.47
N LYS A 106 -11.45 -2.33 14.56
CA LYS A 106 -11.13 -2.62 13.14
C LYS A 106 -10.39 -1.45 12.48
N ARG A 107 -10.74 -0.20 12.84
CA ARG A 107 -10.07 1.01 12.34
C ARG A 107 -8.57 0.98 12.61
N ARG A 108 -8.17 0.70 13.86
CA ARG A 108 -6.76 0.61 14.24
C ARG A 108 -6.01 -0.49 13.48
N LEU A 109 -6.68 -1.63 13.24
CA LEU A 109 -6.12 -2.68 12.41
C LEU A 109 -5.95 -2.21 10.95
N LEU A 110 -6.96 -1.58 10.35
CA LEU A 110 -6.92 -1.07 8.99
C LEU A 110 -5.82 -0.01 8.76
N GLU A 111 -5.53 0.83 9.76
CA GLU A 111 -4.44 1.81 9.69
C GLU A 111 -3.05 1.14 9.56
N GLU A 112 -2.79 0.07 10.32
CA GLU A 112 -1.55 -0.72 10.21
C GLU A 112 -1.52 -1.62 8.97
N LEU A 113 -2.70 -1.91 8.42
CA LEU A 113 -2.89 -2.68 7.19
C LEU A 113 -2.89 -1.80 5.94
N SER A 114 -2.71 -0.48 6.01
CA SER A 114 -2.54 0.31 4.78
C SER A 114 -1.32 -0.20 4.00
N ILE A 115 -1.33 -0.15 2.65
CA ILE A 115 -0.16 -0.65 1.90
C ILE A 115 1.12 0.07 2.34
N THR A 116 1.01 1.37 2.62
CA THR A 116 2.12 2.23 3.05
C THR A 116 2.76 1.68 4.32
N SER A 117 1.93 1.34 5.31
CA SER A 117 2.36 0.72 6.56
C SER A 117 2.97 -0.66 6.30
N LEU A 118 2.31 -1.48 5.49
CA LEU A 118 2.75 -2.84 5.19
C LEU A 118 4.08 -2.90 4.42
N LYS A 119 4.44 -1.90 3.61
CA LYS A 119 5.75 -1.84 2.92
C LYS A 119 6.95 -1.86 3.88
N ARG A 120 6.74 -1.63 5.18
CA ARG A 120 7.76 -1.83 6.23
C ARG A 120 8.12 -3.30 6.47
N LEU A 121 7.26 -4.24 6.09
CA LEU A 121 7.56 -5.66 6.13
C LEU A 121 8.68 -6.00 5.13
N GLU A 122 9.50 -6.98 5.48
CA GLU A 122 10.54 -7.53 4.59
C GLU A 122 9.94 -8.54 3.59
N SER A 123 8.85 -8.15 2.93
CA SER A 123 8.20 -8.94 1.88
C SER A 123 8.45 -8.31 0.52
N LYS A 124 8.92 -9.09 -0.46
CA LYS A 124 9.06 -8.60 -1.83
C LYS A 124 7.69 -8.50 -2.51
N ILE A 125 6.75 -9.40 -2.18
CA ILE A 125 5.35 -9.32 -2.65
C ILE A 125 4.75 -7.96 -2.25
N ILE A 126 4.74 -7.63 -0.95
CA ILE A 126 4.11 -6.39 -0.47
C ILE A 126 4.87 -5.15 -0.94
N ARG A 127 6.21 -5.15 -0.91
CA ARG A 127 7.01 -3.99 -1.36
C ARG A 127 6.84 -3.70 -2.84
N GLY A 128 6.68 -4.73 -3.66
CA GLY A 128 6.42 -4.62 -5.09
C GLY A 128 4.97 -4.27 -5.44
N PHE A 129 4.04 -4.35 -4.48
CA PHE A 129 2.63 -4.09 -4.72
C PHE A 129 2.37 -2.60 -5.01
N LYS A 130 1.62 -2.36 -6.08
CA LYS A 130 1.20 -1.02 -6.53
C LYS A 130 -0.32 -0.93 -6.51
N TYR A 131 -0.84 0.18 -6.03
CA TYR A 131 -2.24 0.53 -6.24
C TYR A 131 -2.54 0.67 -7.73
N TYR A 132 -3.74 0.31 -8.17
CA TYR A 132 -4.15 0.61 -9.54
C TYR A 132 -4.32 2.12 -9.73
N ILE A 133 -5.14 2.77 -8.90
CA ILE A 133 -5.26 4.23 -8.81
C ILE A 133 -4.74 4.67 -7.45
N CYS A 134 -3.88 5.69 -7.42
CA CYS A 134 -3.37 6.24 -6.16
C CYS A 134 -4.53 6.75 -5.29
N PRO A 135 -4.77 6.17 -4.10
CA PRO A 135 -5.89 6.60 -3.26
C PRO A 135 -5.73 8.06 -2.84
N PRO A 136 -6.81 8.88 -2.82
CA PRO A 136 -6.71 10.28 -2.42
C PRO A 136 -6.12 10.48 -1.02
N SER A 137 -6.49 9.64 -0.05
CA SER A 137 -5.92 9.67 1.30
C SER A 137 -4.40 9.52 1.27
N HIS A 138 -3.91 8.51 0.55
CA HIS A 138 -2.47 8.29 0.40
C HIS A 138 -1.81 9.45 -0.37
N PHE A 139 -2.37 9.87 -1.50
CA PHE A 139 -1.81 10.93 -2.32
C PHE A 139 -1.69 12.26 -1.57
N TYR A 140 -2.77 12.71 -0.93
CA TYR A 140 -2.80 14.01 -0.27
C TYR A 140 -2.08 14.01 1.10
N GLN A 141 -2.00 12.87 1.80
CA GLN A 141 -1.50 12.84 3.18
C GLN A 141 -0.13 12.16 3.36
N GLU A 142 0.21 11.15 2.54
CA GLU A 142 1.33 10.24 2.83
C GLU A 142 2.36 10.09 1.68
N CYS A 143 1.95 10.33 0.44
CA CYS A 143 2.77 10.06 -0.75
C CYS A 143 4.09 10.84 -0.73
N ARG A 144 5.22 10.14 -0.65
CA ARG A 144 6.56 10.74 -0.54
C ARG A 144 6.98 11.52 -1.79
N GLU A 145 6.42 11.17 -2.95
CA GLU A 145 6.71 11.87 -4.20
C GLU A 145 6.27 13.34 -4.17
N VAL A 146 5.19 13.67 -3.45
CA VAL A 146 4.70 15.06 -3.32
C VAL A 146 5.78 15.95 -2.70
N GLU A 147 6.34 15.54 -1.58
CA GLU A 147 7.39 16.28 -0.88
C GLU A 147 8.70 16.30 -1.68
N ARG A 148 9.09 15.16 -2.26
CA ARG A 148 10.31 15.06 -3.08
C ARG A 148 10.26 16.00 -4.29
N ILE A 149 9.16 15.99 -5.03
CA ILE A 149 8.98 16.84 -6.21
C ILE A 149 8.98 18.31 -5.81
N TYR A 150 8.24 18.67 -4.76
CA TYR A 150 8.19 20.04 -4.28
C TYR A 150 9.55 20.59 -3.86
N LYS A 151 10.34 19.79 -3.12
CA LYS A 151 11.71 20.17 -2.75
C LYS A 151 12.58 20.44 -3.98
N LEU A 152 12.55 19.55 -4.97
CA LEU A 152 13.30 19.71 -6.22
C LEU A 152 12.86 20.93 -7.04
N LEU A 153 11.55 21.21 -7.07
CA LEU A 153 11.02 22.41 -7.72
C LEU A 153 11.46 23.69 -7.02
N ARG A 154 11.42 23.73 -5.67
CA ARG A 154 11.96 24.86 -4.89
C ARG A 154 13.44 25.09 -5.15
N GLU A 155 14.25 24.02 -5.10
CA GLU A 155 15.69 24.10 -5.36
C GLU A 155 15.99 24.63 -6.76
N LYS A 156 15.21 24.20 -7.77
CA LYS A 156 15.39 24.62 -9.17
C LYS A 156 14.97 26.06 -9.43
N TYR A 157 13.85 26.51 -8.87
CA TYR A 157 13.26 27.81 -9.20
C TYR A 157 13.54 28.92 -8.19
N LYS A 158 14.15 28.59 -7.03
CA LYS A 158 14.45 29.46 -5.88
C LYS A 158 13.21 30.14 -5.29
N ASP A 159 13.27 30.46 -4.00
CA ASP A 159 12.15 31.05 -3.24
C ASP A 159 11.73 32.41 -3.83
N GLY A 160 10.63 32.43 -4.60
CA GLY A 160 9.99 33.66 -5.10
C GLY A 160 10.08 33.93 -6.61
N GLY A 161 10.66 33.04 -7.41
CA GLY A 161 10.65 33.19 -8.87
C GLY A 161 9.26 32.94 -9.47
N ARG A 162 8.72 33.88 -10.23
CA ARG A 162 7.56 33.64 -11.11
C ARG A 162 7.96 32.64 -12.20
N VAL A 163 7.23 31.53 -12.31
CA VAL A 163 7.47 30.48 -13.30
C VAL A 163 6.20 30.20 -14.08
N PHE A 164 6.32 29.93 -15.38
CA PHE A 164 5.18 29.44 -16.16
C PHE A 164 4.69 28.10 -15.59
N TYR A 165 3.39 27.99 -15.37
CA TYR A 165 2.81 26.77 -14.80
C TYR A 165 3.10 25.56 -15.70
N SER A 166 3.07 25.73 -17.02
CA SER A 166 3.38 24.67 -17.99
C SER A 166 4.77 24.08 -17.78
N LEU A 167 5.78 24.93 -17.55
CA LEU A 167 7.14 24.49 -17.27
C LEU A 167 7.22 23.68 -15.97
N VAL A 168 6.54 24.14 -14.91
CA VAL A 168 6.47 23.40 -13.64
C VAL A 168 5.83 22.03 -13.85
N ALA A 169 4.73 21.96 -14.60
CA ALA A 169 4.06 20.71 -14.89
C ALA A 169 4.89 19.72 -15.71
N ASP A 170 5.69 20.21 -16.66
CA ASP A 170 6.62 19.37 -17.44
C ASP A 170 7.75 18.84 -16.55
N GLU A 171 8.25 19.65 -15.62
CA GLU A 171 9.24 19.21 -14.63
C GLU A 171 8.66 18.15 -13.67
N ILE A 172 7.40 18.28 -13.22
CA ILE A 172 6.73 17.24 -12.43
C ILE A 172 6.78 15.89 -13.17
N LEU A 173 6.47 15.87 -14.47
CA LEU A 173 6.50 14.64 -15.28
C LEU A 173 7.91 14.06 -15.43
N ARG A 174 8.93 14.91 -15.55
CA ARG A 174 10.32 14.46 -15.64
C ARG A 174 10.84 13.88 -14.33
N ILE A 175 10.40 14.44 -13.20
CA ILE A 175 10.89 14.07 -11.88
C ILE A 175 10.16 12.83 -11.35
N ILE A 176 8.87 12.69 -11.60
CA ILE A 176 8.03 11.68 -10.94
C ILE A 176 8.51 10.25 -11.23
N ARG A 177 8.64 9.46 -10.15
CA ARG A 177 9.04 8.05 -10.22
C ARG A 177 8.07 7.12 -9.50
N CYS A 178 6.82 7.56 -9.28
CA CYS A 178 5.82 6.89 -8.45
C CYS A 178 5.87 5.35 -8.55
N GLU A 179 6.32 4.73 -7.47
CA GLU A 179 6.42 3.28 -7.35
C GLU A 179 5.19 2.67 -6.68
N ASP A 180 4.33 3.51 -6.10
CA ASP A 180 3.20 3.09 -5.27
C ASP A 180 1.89 2.93 -6.04
N ALA A 181 1.76 3.53 -7.23
CA ALA A 181 0.53 3.47 -8.02
C ALA A 181 0.80 3.38 -9.53
N VAL A 182 -0.10 2.72 -10.26
CA VAL A 182 -0.10 2.66 -11.73
C VAL A 182 -0.63 3.97 -12.31
N VAL A 183 -1.81 4.42 -11.85
CA VAL A 183 -2.42 5.70 -12.19
C VAL A 183 -2.14 6.69 -11.07
N CYS A 184 -1.31 7.69 -11.37
CA CYS A 184 -0.87 8.71 -10.41
C CYS A 184 -1.49 10.08 -10.75
N PRO A 185 -2.06 10.82 -9.77
CA PRO A 185 -2.58 12.17 -9.96
C PRO A 185 -1.56 13.17 -10.53
N LEU A 186 -0.27 12.95 -10.29
CA LEU A 186 0.82 13.77 -10.84
C LEU A 186 1.23 13.40 -12.27
N LYS A 187 0.64 12.34 -12.83
CA LYS A 187 0.75 11.97 -14.25
C LYS A 187 -0.53 12.29 -15.02
N ALA A 188 -1.42 13.12 -14.46
CA ALA A 188 -2.62 13.56 -15.16
C ALA A 188 -2.24 14.18 -16.52
N PRO A 189 -2.99 13.87 -17.60
CA PRO A 189 -2.68 14.37 -18.95
C PRO A 189 -2.86 15.89 -19.02
N ASN A 190 -3.79 16.45 -18.27
CA ASN A 190 -4.01 17.89 -18.18
C ASN A 190 -2.96 18.57 -17.29
N THR A 191 -2.28 19.57 -17.85
CA THR A 191 -1.21 20.34 -17.20
C THR A 191 -1.70 21.07 -15.94
N LEU A 192 -2.88 21.69 -16.00
CA LEU A 192 -3.44 22.44 -14.89
C LEU A 192 -3.90 21.50 -13.77
N GLU A 193 -4.52 20.37 -14.12
CA GLU A 193 -4.93 19.33 -13.17
C GLU A 193 -3.73 18.78 -12.40
N ARG A 194 -2.61 18.52 -13.10
CA ARG A 194 -1.36 18.05 -12.48
C ARG A 194 -0.85 19.00 -11.40
N ILE A 195 -0.81 20.30 -11.70
CA ILE A 195 -0.40 21.32 -10.75
C ILE A 195 -1.41 21.45 -9.63
N HIS A 196 -2.70 21.43 -9.95
CA HIS A 196 -3.76 21.52 -8.94
C HIS A 196 -3.68 20.35 -7.95
N ASN A 197 -3.48 19.14 -8.44
CA ASN A 197 -3.29 17.93 -7.64
C ASN A 197 -2.08 18.07 -6.71
N LEU A 198 -0.93 18.50 -7.24
CA LEU A 198 0.25 18.74 -6.40
C LEU A 198 0.00 19.84 -5.37
N ASN A 199 -0.51 21.01 -5.80
CA ASN A 199 -0.78 22.15 -4.93
C ASN A 199 -1.72 21.78 -3.77
N LYS A 200 -2.80 21.07 -4.09
CA LYS A 200 -3.75 20.58 -3.08
C LYS A 200 -3.07 19.64 -2.09
N ALA A 201 -2.16 18.76 -2.55
CA ALA A 201 -1.39 17.87 -1.68
C ALA A 201 -0.38 18.60 -0.79
N LEU A 202 0.24 19.68 -1.28
CA LEU A 202 1.14 20.50 -0.47
C LEU A 202 0.36 21.24 0.62
N ARG A 203 -0.76 21.86 0.25
CA ARG A 203 -1.65 22.58 1.17
C ARG A 203 -2.23 21.66 2.23
N SER A 204 -2.66 20.45 1.88
CA SER A 204 -3.20 19.49 2.85
C SER A 204 -2.16 19.00 3.87
N ARG A 205 -0.87 19.13 3.56
CA ARG A 205 0.24 18.76 4.46
C ARG A 205 0.88 19.94 5.17
N GLY A 206 0.50 21.18 4.82
CA GLY A 206 1.09 22.39 5.38
C GLY A 206 2.58 22.57 5.04
N ILE A 207 3.06 21.97 3.93
CA ILE A 207 4.48 22.03 3.54
C ILE A 207 4.78 23.09 2.48
N GLY A 208 3.75 23.68 1.88
CA GLY A 208 3.90 24.70 0.84
C GLY A 208 2.67 24.85 -0.04
N GLU A 209 2.77 25.72 -1.05
CA GLU A 209 1.75 25.91 -2.06
C GLU A 209 2.31 26.50 -3.37
N PHE A 210 1.52 26.40 -4.43
CA PHE A 210 1.69 27.19 -5.65
C PHE A 210 0.66 28.32 -5.65
N ARG A 211 1.11 29.57 -5.69
CA ARG A 211 0.25 30.74 -5.84
C ARG A 211 0.17 31.13 -7.31
N PHE A 212 -1.03 31.05 -7.88
CA PHE A 212 -1.27 31.58 -9.22
C PHE A 212 -1.32 33.10 -9.12
N THR A 213 -0.32 33.76 -9.69
CA THR A 213 -0.25 35.23 -9.69
C THR A 213 -0.91 35.83 -10.93
N GLU A 214 -0.97 35.05 -12.01
CA GLU A 214 -1.60 35.36 -13.30
C GLU A 214 -2.09 34.05 -13.95
N PRO A 215 -2.92 34.10 -15.02
CA PRO A 215 -3.45 32.89 -15.67
C PRO A 215 -2.37 31.88 -16.10
N SER A 216 -1.15 32.34 -16.37
CA SER A 216 -0.06 31.51 -16.88
C SER A 216 1.11 31.31 -15.91
N PHE A 217 1.13 32.01 -14.77
CA PHE A 217 2.28 32.04 -13.86
C PHE A 217 1.94 31.54 -12.46
N VAL A 218 2.90 30.85 -11.87
CA VAL A 218 2.87 30.38 -10.49
C VAL A 218 4.12 30.82 -9.75
N GLU A 219 3.95 31.10 -8.47
CA GLU A 219 5.03 31.23 -7.49
C GLU A 219 5.02 30.01 -6.56
N ILE A 220 6.20 29.50 -6.23
CA ILE A 220 6.37 28.37 -5.32
C ILE A 220 6.65 28.91 -3.92
N VAL A 221 5.71 28.75 -2.99
CA VAL A 221 5.72 29.35 -1.64
C VAL A 221 5.71 28.31 -0.56
#